data_AF-A0A9Q9AED3-F1
#
_entry.id   AF-A0A9Q9AED3-F1
#
_cell.length_a   1.000
_cell.length_b   1.000
_cell.length_c   1.000
_cell.angle_alpha   90.00
_cell.angle_beta   90.00
_cell.angle_gamma   90.00
#
_symmetry.space_group_name_H-M   'P 1'
#
loop_
_entity.id
_entity.type
_entity.pdbx_description
1 polymer ?
#
loop_
_entity_poly.entity_id
_entity_poly.type
_entity_poly.pdbx_seq_one_letter_code
_entity_poly.pdbx_strand_id
1 'polypeptide(L)'
;MAPRNTSVQPLPFPYRLFFLWIEPISTLVGAYFAHFQQEYYMEMTMSGPVNLSTRDSIVLSQLANLYLGFTLNEALVLRATDSRRVWSTLLLGLLIADFGHIYACKAAGLEKLYEFWTW
;
A
#
# COMPACT_ATOMS: atom_id res chain seq x y z
N MET A 1 -46.04 0.54 -2.89
CA MET A 1 -44.63 0.72 -2.49
C MET A 1 -43.78 0.30 -3.68
N ALA A 2 -43.26 1.25 -4.47
CA ALA A 2 -42.50 0.92 -5.68
C ALA A 2 -41.08 0.45 -5.30
N PRO A 3 -40.54 -0.61 -5.93
CA PRO A 3 -39.17 -1.04 -5.68
C PRO A 3 -38.21 0.07 -6.14
N ARG A 4 -37.38 0.54 -5.20
CA ARG A 4 -36.30 1.49 -5.48
C ARG A 4 -35.24 0.72 -6.27
N ASN A 5 -35.25 0.84 -7.60
CA ASN A 5 -34.16 0.38 -8.44
C ASN A 5 -32.92 1.23 -8.10
N THR A 6 -32.14 0.79 -7.12
CA THR A 6 -30.76 1.23 -6.95
C THR A 6 -29.98 0.69 -8.15
N SER A 7 -29.98 1.44 -9.25
CA SER A 7 -29.00 1.24 -10.31
C SER A 7 -27.63 1.34 -9.65
N VAL A 8 -26.97 0.20 -9.45
CA VAL A 8 -25.59 0.16 -9.01
C VAL A 8 -24.80 0.78 -10.16
N GLN A 9 -24.51 2.07 -10.05
CA GLN A 9 -23.68 2.73 -11.04
C GLN A 9 -22.30 2.07 -10.98
N PRO A 10 -21.79 1.51 -12.09
CA PRO A 10 -20.45 0.94 -12.11
C PRO A 10 -19.45 2.02 -11.68
N LEU A 11 -18.47 1.64 -10.84
CA LEU A 11 -17.46 2.58 -10.37
C LEU A 11 -16.80 3.29 -11.57
N PRO A 12 -16.54 4.60 -11.48
CA PRO A 12 -15.90 5.33 -12.55
C PRO A 12 -14.55 4.69 -12.91
N PHE A 13 -14.27 4.60 -14.20
CA PHE A 13 -13.06 3.98 -14.76
C PHE A 13 -11.74 4.37 -14.06
N PRO A 14 -11.45 5.65 -13.73
CA PRO A 14 -10.18 6.00 -13.10
C PRO A 14 -9.96 5.31 -11.74
N TYR A 15 -11.02 5.17 -10.94
CA TYR A 15 -10.92 4.47 -9.65
C TYR A 15 -10.66 2.97 -9.83
N ARG A 16 -11.27 2.35 -10.84
CA ARG A 16 -11.00 0.95 -11.15
C ARG A 16 -9.57 0.74 -11.61
N LEU A 17 -9.04 1.62 -12.47
CA LEU A 17 -7.66 1.51 -12.95
C LEU A 17 -6.67 1.68 -11.80
N PHE A 18 -6.88 2.67 -10.95
CA PHE A 18 -6.00 2.94 -9.81
C PHE A 18 -6.01 1.79 -8.80
N PHE A 19 -7.18 1.46 -8.23
CA PHE A 19 -7.30 0.49 -7.14
C PHE A 19 -7.11 -0.97 -7.57
N LEU A 20 -7.39 -1.34 -8.84
CA LEU A 20 -7.21 -2.72 -9.29
C LEU A 20 -5.82 -3.00 -9.85
N TRP A 21 -5.09 -1.97 -10.29
CA TRP A 21 -3.83 -2.16 -11.00
C TRP A 21 -2.69 -1.33 -10.44
N ILE A 22 -2.84 -0.01 -10.39
CA ILE A 22 -1.72 0.87 -10.00
C ILE A 22 -1.31 0.61 -8.56
N GLU A 23 -2.27 0.61 -7.64
CA GLU A 23 -2.04 0.42 -6.21
C GLU A 23 -1.45 -0.96 -5.89
N PRO A 24 -2.09 -2.10 -6.27
CA PRO A 24 -1.54 -3.42 -5.96
C PRO A 24 -0.20 -3.70 -6.63
N ILE A 25 0.08 -3.14 -7.82
CA ILE A 25 1.41 -3.25 -8.42
C ILE A 25 2.44 -2.45 -7.61
N SER A 26 2.08 -1.25 -7.16
CA SER A 26 2.96 -0.40 -6.35
C SER A 26 3.29 -1.04 -5.01
N THR A 27 2.30 -1.59 -4.29
CA THR A 27 2.51 -2.32 -3.03
C THR A 27 3.31 -3.60 -3.25
N LEU A 28 3.13 -4.31 -4.37
CA LEU A 28 3.94 -5.48 -4.70
C LEU A 28 5.41 -5.13 -4.96
N VAL A 29 5.67 -4.04 -5.68
CA VAL A 29 7.02 -3.52 -5.92
C VAL A 29 7.65 -3.10 -4.59
N GLY A 30 6.90 -2.43 -3.72
CA GLY A 30 7.34 -2.12 -2.35
C GLY A 30 7.70 -3.38 -1.55
N ALA A 31 6.90 -4.44 -1.63
CA ALA A 31 7.19 -5.72 -1.00
C ALA A 31 8.49 -6.36 -1.53
N TYR A 32 8.71 -6.28 -2.85
CA TYR A 32 9.93 -6.79 -3.47
C TYR A 32 11.17 -6.08 -2.94
N PHE A 33 11.17 -4.74 -2.93
CA PHE A 33 12.31 -3.97 -2.43
C PHE A 33 12.52 -4.19 -0.93
N ALA A 34 11.45 -4.21 -0.13
CA ALA A 34 11.53 -4.44 1.31
C ALA A 34 12.07 -5.84 1.68
N HIS A 35 11.99 -6.85 0.80
CA HIS A 35 12.53 -8.19 1.10
C HIS A 35 13.85 -8.49 0.39
N PHE A 36 13.94 -8.24 -0.92
CA PHE A 36 15.07 -8.67 -1.74
C PHE A 36 16.16 -7.61 -1.88
N GLN A 37 15.83 -6.34 -1.64
CA GLN A 37 16.73 -5.19 -1.82
C GLN A 37 16.66 -4.27 -0.59
N GLN A 38 16.82 -4.88 0.59
CA GLN A 38 16.65 -4.22 1.89
C GLN A 38 17.57 -3.02 2.08
N GLU A 39 18.81 -3.10 1.60
CA GLU A 39 19.77 -1.99 1.73
C GLU A 39 19.30 -0.79 0.92
N TYR A 40 18.98 -1.02 -0.36
CA TYR A 40 18.41 -0.01 -1.24
C TYR A 40 17.11 0.60 -0.70
N TYR A 41 16.22 -0.25 -0.15
CA TYR A 41 14.99 0.20 0.51
C TYR A 41 15.25 1.15 1.70
N MET A 42 16.27 0.84 2.50
CA MET A 42 16.65 1.67 3.64
C MET A 42 17.38 2.95 3.23
N GLU A 43 18.23 2.92 2.20
CA GLU A 43 18.89 4.13 1.65
C GLU A 43 17.86 5.15 1.14
N MET A 44 16.82 4.65 0.45
CA MET A 44 15.69 5.46 0.00
C MET A 44 14.97 6.11 1.19
N THR A 45 14.76 5.36 2.27
CA THR A 45 14.00 5.82 3.45
C THR A 45 14.80 6.75 4.35
N MET A 46 16.07 6.46 4.65
CA MET A 46 16.95 7.28 5.51
C MET A 46 18.31 7.52 4.86
N SER A 47 18.79 8.76 4.95
CA SER A 47 20.11 9.13 4.43
C SER A 47 21.20 8.74 5.44
N GLY A 48 22.13 7.87 5.04
CA GLY A 48 23.27 7.46 5.87
C GLY A 48 23.82 6.08 5.49
N PRO A 49 24.97 5.66 6.04
CA PRO A 49 25.52 4.34 5.79
C PRO A 49 24.58 3.25 6.32
N VAL A 50 24.11 2.39 5.42
CA VAL A 50 23.21 1.29 5.76
C VAL A 50 24.02 0.07 6.19
N ASN A 51 23.96 -0.26 7.48
CA ASN A 51 24.46 -1.53 8.02
C ASN A 51 23.28 -2.29 8.62
N LEU A 52 22.66 -3.16 7.83
CA LEU A 52 21.50 -3.93 8.26
C LEU A 52 21.92 -4.98 9.29
N SER A 53 21.33 -4.93 10.49
CA SER A 53 21.42 -6.05 11.42
C SER A 53 20.47 -7.18 11.02
N THR A 54 20.71 -8.39 11.52
CA THR A 54 19.77 -9.52 11.35
C THR A 54 18.36 -9.16 11.84
N ARG A 55 18.24 -8.32 12.88
CA ARG A 55 16.94 -7.89 13.41
C ARG A 55 16.21 -6.99 12.42
N ASP A 56 16.92 -6.06 11.80
CA ASP A 56 16.35 -5.15 10.80
C ASP A 56 15.88 -5.93 9.58
N SER A 57 16.67 -6.90 9.12
CA SER A 57 16.31 -7.78 8.01
C SER A 57 15.04 -8.61 8.28
N ILE A 58 14.86 -9.10 9.52
CA ILE A 58 13.63 -9.79 9.93
C ILE A 58 12.44 -8.84 9.88
N VAL A 59 12.57 -7.62 10.42
CA VAL A 59 11.49 -6.62 10.45
C VAL A 59 11.12 -6.18 9.02
N LEU A 60 12.10 -5.92 8.16
CA LEU A 60 11.88 -5.58 6.75
C LEU A 60 11.21 -6.72 5.98
N SER A 61 11.57 -7.97 6.26
CA SER A 61 10.89 -9.13 5.68
C SER A 61 9.44 -9.29 6.19
N GLN A 62 9.18 -8.98 7.46
CA GLN A 62 7.82 -8.94 7.99
C GLN A 62 6.99 -7.82 7.35
N LEU A 63 7.60 -6.66 7.12
CA LEU A 63 6.99 -5.54 6.41
C LEU A 63 6.65 -5.93 4.96
N ALA A 64 7.59 -6.55 4.24
CA ALA A 64 7.37 -7.06 2.89
C ALA A 64 6.22 -8.08 2.83
N ASN A 65 6.16 -8.99 3.81
CA ASN A 65 5.07 -9.96 3.91
C ASN A 65 3.71 -9.27 4.15
N LEU A 66 3.67 -8.18 4.92
CA LEU A 66 2.46 -7.39 5.11
C LEU A 66 2.02 -6.69 3.82
N TYR A 67 2.96 -6.09 3.07
CA TYR A 67 2.68 -5.48 1.77
C TYR A 67 2.19 -6.49 0.73
N LEU A 68 2.75 -7.70 0.73
CA LEU A 68 2.23 -8.80 -0.09
C LEU A 68 0.81 -9.17 0.34
N GLY A 69 0.54 -9.21 1.66
CA GLY A 69 -0.79 -9.41 2.20
C GLY A 69 -1.80 -8.36 1.73
N PHE A 70 -1.42 -7.08 1.73
CA PHE A 70 -2.27 -5.99 1.21
C PHE A 70 -2.52 -6.13 -0.29
N THR A 71 -1.45 -6.36 -1.06
CA THR A 71 -1.55 -6.62 -2.51
C THR A 71 -2.54 -7.74 -2.82
N LEU A 72 -2.48 -8.86 -2.10
CA LEU A 72 -3.38 -9.98 -2.29
C LEU A 72 -4.82 -9.65 -1.88
N ASN A 73 -5.02 -8.94 -0.77
CA ASN A 73 -6.35 -8.53 -0.33
C ASN A 73 -6.99 -7.57 -1.34
N GLU A 74 -6.27 -6.54 -1.77
CA GLU A 74 -6.74 -5.64 -2.84
C GLU A 74 -7.03 -6.42 -4.11
N ALA A 75 -6.07 -7.23 -4.56
CA ALA A 75 -6.19 -7.87 -5.85
C ALA A 75 -7.31 -8.90 -5.90
N LEU A 76 -7.51 -9.68 -4.82
CA LEU A 76 -8.51 -10.73 -4.76
C LEU A 76 -9.87 -10.19 -4.33
N VAL A 77 -9.96 -9.38 -3.26
CA VAL A 77 -11.24 -8.91 -2.71
C VAL A 77 -11.91 -7.92 -3.66
N LEU A 78 -11.16 -6.97 -4.24
CA LEU A 78 -11.75 -6.00 -5.17
C LEU A 78 -12.19 -6.66 -6.48
N ARG A 79 -11.55 -7.76 -6.90
CA ARG A 79 -11.96 -8.55 -8.08
C ARG A 79 -13.08 -9.56 -7.78
N ALA A 80 -13.22 -10.00 -6.53
CA ALA A 80 -14.22 -10.99 -6.14
C ALA A 80 -15.62 -10.39 -5.90
N THR A 81 -15.74 -9.08 -5.70
CA THR A 81 -17.05 -8.44 -5.46
C THR A 81 -17.16 -7.06 -6.08
N ASP A 82 -18.33 -6.75 -6.63
CA ASP A 82 -18.71 -5.39 -7.05
C ASP A 82 -19.45 -4.62 -5.94
N SER A 83 -19.51 -5.16 -4.72
CA SER A 83 -20.19 -4.52 -3.60
C SER A 83 -19.43 -3.27 -3.16
N ARG A 84 -20.03 -2.09 -3.38
CA ARG A 84 -19.47 -0.81 -2.98
C ARG A 84 -19.18 -0.72 -1.47
N ARG A 85 -19.97 -1.40 -0.63
CA ARG A 85 -19.71 -1.45 0.81
C ARG A 85 -18.40 -2.17 1.12
N VAL A 86 -18.12 -3.30 0.46
CA VAL A 86 -16.89 -4.07 0.67
C VAL A 86 -15.69 -3.26 0.19
N TRP A 87 -15.79 -2.67 -1.01
CA TRP A 87 -14.77 -1.78 -1.55
C TRP A 87 -14.45 -0.63 -0.59
N SER A 88 -15.47 0.11 -0.13
CA SER A 88 -15.25 1.24 0.77
C SER A 88 -14.66 0.83 2.12
N THR A 89 -15.04 -0.32 2.69
CA THR A 89 -14.45 -0.79 3.94
C THR A 89 -12.99 -1.21 3.78
N LEU A 90 -12.65 -1.90 2.69
CA LEU A 90 -11.27 -2.31 2.42
C LEU A 90 -10.37 -1.08 2.21
N LEU A 91 -10.81 -0.15 1.36
CA LEU A 91 -10.07 1.09 1.08
C LEU A 91 -9.90 1.98 2.31
N LEU A 92 -10.90 2.02 3.21
CA LEU A 92 -10.75 2.72 4.49
C LEU A 92 -9.67 2.07 5.36
N GLY A 93 -9.62 0.74 5.41
CA GLY A 93 -8.58 0.01 6.15
C GLY A 93 -7.18 0.28 5.59
N LEU A 94 -7.04 0.29 4.26
CA LEU A 94 -5.81 0.63 3.55
C LEU A 94 -5.37 2.06 3.83
N LEU A 95 -6.28 3.02 3.76
CA LEU A 95 -5.99 4.42 4.09
C LEU A 95 -5.48 4.59 5.53
N ILE A 96 -6.03 3.85 6.48
CA ILE A 96 -5.54 3.84 7.87
C ILE A 96 -4.14 3.23 7.94
N ALA A 97 -3.87 2.15 7.20
CA ALA A 97 -2.55 1.54 7.12
C ALA A 97 -1.51 2.49 6.51
N ASP A 98 -1.87 3.25 5.47
CA ASP A 98 -1.01 4.26 4.85
C ASP A 98 -0.64 5.36 5.85
N PHE A 99 -1.60 5.85 6.64
CA PHE A 99 -1.28 6.79 7.72
C PHE A 99 -0.36 6.16 8.78
N GLY A 100 -0.54 4.88 9.08
CA GLY A 100 0.37 4.13 9.95
C GLY A 100 1.79 4.05 9.38
N HIS A 101 1.92 3.82 8.08
CA HIS A 101 3.20 3.76 7.38
C HIS A 101 3.91 5.13 7.38
N ILE A 102 3.18 6.20 7.07
CA ILE A 102 3.71 7.58 7.15
C ILE A 102 4.15 7.92 8.58
N TYR A 103 3.35 7.54 9.59
CA TYR A 103 3.70 7.76 10.98
C TYR A 103 4.98 7.01 11.38
N ALA A 104 5.17 5.78 10.92
CA ALA A 104 6.40 5.02 11.13
C ALA A 104 7.61 5.70 10.47
N CYS A 105 7.43 6.29 9.29
CA CYS A 105 8.47 7.02 8.58
C CYS A 105 8.75 8.43 9.13
N LYS A 106 7.93 8.96 10.05
CA LYS A 106 8.15 10.28 10.67
C LYS A 106 9.55 10.41 11.30
N ALA A 107 10.08 9.32 11.86
CA ALA A 107 11.41 9.28 12.47
C ALA A 107 12.54 9.43 11.43
N ALA A 108 12.28 9.13 10.15
CA ALA A 108 13.24 9.29 9.05
C ALA A 108 13.38 10.75 8.58
N GLY A 109 12.52 11.66 9.06
CA GLY A 109 12.50 13.07 8.70
C GLY A 109 11.25 13.42 7.89
N LEU A 110 10.50 14.42 8.35
CA LEU A 110 9.28 14.88 7.68
C LEU A 110 9.56 15.49 6.29
N GLU A 111 10.78 15.95 6.03
CA GLU A 111 11.16 16.62 4.77
C GLU A 111 11.13 15.65 3.58
N LYS A 112 11.63 14.42 3.75
CA LYS A 112 11.57 13.37 2.72
C LYS A 112 10.13 12.97 2.32
N LEU A 113 9.15 13.14 3.23
CA LEU A 113 7.75 12.87 2.90
C LEU A 113 7.16 13.90 1.92
N TYR A 114 7.70 15.13 1.90
CA TYR A 114 7.27 16.16 0.97
C TYR A 114 8.07 16.12 -0.34
N GLU A 115 9.29 15.61 -0.35
CA GLU A 115 10.14 15.50 -1.54
C GLU A 115 9.79 14.33 -2.47
N PHE A 116 8.51 14.08 -2.76
CA PHE A 116 8.07 13.01 -3.67
C PHE A 116 8.63 13.15 -5.10
N TRP A 117 9.21 14.31 -5.44
CA TRP A 117 9.84 14.64 -6.71
C TRP A 117 11.36 14.39 -6.77
N THR A 118 11.99 13.97 -5.66
CA THR A 118 13.45 13.67 -5.62
C THR A 118 13.79 12.19 -5.80
N TRP A 119 12.77 11.36 -6.03
CA TRP A 119 12.87 9.93 -6.27
C TRP A 119 13.10 9.60 -7.74
#